data_AF-A0A2P5GJV8-F1
#
_entry.id   AF-A0A2P5GJV8-F1
#
_cell.length_a   1.000
_cell.length_b   1.000
_cell.length_c   1.000
_cell.angle_alpha   90.00
_cell.angle_beta   90.00
_cell.angle_gamma   90.00
#
_symmetry.space_group_name_H-M   'P 1'
#
loop_
_entity.id
_entity.type
_entity.pdbx_description
1 polymer ?
#
loop_
_entity_poly.entity_id
_entity_poly.type
_entity_poly.pdbx_seq_one_letter_code
_entity_poly.pdbx_strand_id
1 'polypeptide(L)' 'MGTGLYPKLTELLLAAGCQFERQGKGSHEIWSSPITRKKFSVPYTVVSSHTANGILKLAGLPKYF' A
#
# COMPACT_ATOMS: atom_id res chain seq x y z
N MET A 1 2.60 16.50 6.26
CA MET A 1 1.37 16.60 5.45
C MET A 1 1.53 15.67 4.26
N GLY A 2 1.09 14.40 4.36
CA GLY A 2 1.17 13.46 3.24
C GLY A 2 0.17 13.85 2.16
N THR A 3 0.64 14.56 1.12
CA THR A 3 -0.19 14.98 -0.01
C THR A 3 -0.40 13.79 -0.94
N GLY A 4 -1.49 13.03 -0.76
CA GLY A 4 -1.86 11.96 -1.67
C GLY A 4 -2.91 10.97 -1.11
N LEU A 5 -3.12 9.89 -1.85
CA LEU A 5 -3.99 8.77 -1.49
C LEU A 5 -3.36 7.86 -0.43
N TYR A 6 -2.11 8.12 -0.06
CA TYR A 6 -1.33 7.30 0.87
C TYR A 6 -2.04 7.03 2.21
N PRO A 7 -2.57 8.03 2.95
CA PRO A 7 -3.20 7.78 4.25
C PRO A 7 -4.39 6.84 4.13
N LYS A 8 -5.19 7.01 3.07
CA LYS A 8 -6.36 6.15 2.85
C LYS A 8 -5.97 4.76 2.38
N LEU A 9 -4.92 4.64 1.57
CA LEU A 9 -4.39 3.37 1.10
C LEU A 9 -3.83 2.55 2.27
N THR A 10 -3.03 3.16 3.15
CA THR A 10 -2.48 2.46 4.32
C THR A 10 -3.54 2.06 5.33
N GLU A 11 -4.58 2.88 5.54
CA GLU A 11 -5.75 2.47 6.33
C GLU A 11 -6.38 1.17 5.81
N LEU A 12 -6.60 1.06 4.51
CA LEU A 12 -7.18 -0.15 3.90
C LEU A 12 -6.25 -1.35 4.01
N LEU A 13 -4.94 -1.14 3.83
CA LEU A 13 -3.94 -2.19 3.97
C LEU A 13 -3.88 -2.70 5.42
N LEU A 14 -3.88 -1.80 6.40
CA LEU A 14 -3.89 -2.15 7.83
C LEU A 14 -5.18 -2.86 8.23
N ALA A 15 -6.34 -2.38 7.74
CA ALA A 15 -7.63 -3.03 7.96
C ALA A 15 -7.68 -4.47 7.40
N ALA A 16 -6.94 -4.72 6.31
CA ALA A 16 -6.75 -6.05 5.74
C ALA A 16 -5.69 -6.91 6.46
N GLY A 17 -5.07 -6.39 7.52
CA GLY A 17 -4.01 -7.07 8.25
C GLY A 17 -2.64 -7.05 7.56
N CYS A 18 -2.46 -6.25 6.50
CA CYS A 18 -1.14 -6.05 5.91
C CYS A 18 -0.23 -5.31 6.90
N GLN A 19 1.04 -5.67 6.91
CA GLN A 19 2.01 -5.12 7.86
C GLN A 19 3.13 -4.40 7.13
N PHE A 20 3.52 -3.26 7.68
CA PHE A 20 4.75 -2.59 7.28
C PHE A 20 5.94 -3.44 7.76
N GLU A 21 6.83 -3.82 6.84
CA GLU A 21 8.03 -4.57 7.19
C GLU A 21 9.23 -3.66 7.41
N ARG A 22 9.50 -2.77 6.44
CA ARG A 22 10.67 -1.87 6.49
C ARG A 22 10.55 -0.74 5.50
N GLN A 23 11.31 0.32 5.74
CA GLN A 23 11.48 1.38 4.76
C GLN A 23 12.40 0.89 3.63
N GLY A 24 11.95 1.07 2.38
CA GLY A 24 12.75 0.88 1.18
C GLY A 24 13.63 2.09 0.88
N LYS A 25 14.08 2.22 -0.37
CA LYS A 25 14.91 3.35 -0.80
C LYS A 25 14.04 4.61 -0.96
N GLY A 26 14.36 5.66 -0.21
CA GLY A 26 13.69 6.96 -0.29
C GLY A 26 12.29 6.94 0.32
N SER A 27 11.29 7.35 -0.47
CA SER A 27 9.87 7.43 -0.07
C SER A 27 9.09 6.13 -0.29
N HIS A 28 9.77 5.01 -0.53
CA HIS A 28 9.14 3.71 -0.70
C HIS A 28 9.16 2.93 0.61
N GLU A 29 8.05 2.30 0.94
CA GLU A 29 7.90 1.41 2.08
C GLU A 29 7.63 -0.01 1.60
N ILE A 30 8.18 -1.01 2.27
CA ILE A 30 7.92 -2.41 1.96
C ILE A 30 6.86 -2.91 2.93
N TRP A 31 5.76 -3.38 2.37
CA TRP A 31 4.63 -3.95 3.08
C TRP A 31 4.47 -5.42 2.72
N SER A 32 3.95 -6.22 3.65
CA SER A 32 3.61 -7.62 3.43
C SER A 32 2.11 -7.84 3.63
N SER A 33 1.51 -8.62 2.72
CA SER A 33 0.12 -9.04 2.85
C SER A 33 0.05 -10.45 3.43
N PRO A 34 -0.70 -10.68 4.52
CA PRO A 34 -0.98 -12.04 5.00
C PRO A 34 -1.89 -12.82 4.05
N ILE A 35 -2.70 -12.11 3.24
CA ILE A 35 -3.69 -12.69 2.31
C ILE A 35 -2.97 -13.35 1.13
N THR A 36 -2.09 -12.61 0.47
CA THR A 36 -1.36 -13.09 -0.71
C THR A 36 0.00 -13.70 -0.36
N ARG A 37 0.46 -13.54 0.89
CA ARG A 37 1.81 -13.89 1.36
C ARG A 37 2.92 -13.28 0.49
N LYS A 38 2.65 -12.12 -0.09
CA LYS A 38 3.57 -11.36 -0.95
C LYS A 38 3.97 -10.06 -0.29
N LYS A 39 5.19 -9.64 -0.61
CA LYS A 39 5.73 -8.32 -0.24
C LYS A 39 5.61 -7.38 -1.42
N PHE A 40 5.24 -6.14 -1.17
CA PHE A 40 5.08 -5.10 -2.19
C PHE A 40 5.58 -3.75 -1.68
N SER A 41 5.90 -2.87 -2.62
CA SER A 41 6.36 -1.51 -2.32
C SER A 41 5.20 -0.53 -2.37
N VAL A 42 5.05 0.28 -1.34
CA VAL A 42 4.06 1.35 -1.23
C VAL A 42 4.79 2.69 -1.20
N PRO A 43 4.63 3.56 -2.22
CA PRO A 43 5.21 4.88 -2.21
C PRO A 43 4.38 5.83 -1.30
N TYR A 44 5.05 6.52 -0.38
CA TYR A 44 4.44 7.55 0.48
C TYR A 44 3.85 8.72 -0.33
N THR A 45 4.39 8.97 -1.52
CA THR A 45 3.96 10.03 -2.45
C THR A 45 2.91 9.56 -3.45
N VAL A 46 2.18 8.47 -3.16
CA VAL A 46 1.15 7.97 -4.08
C VAL A 46 0.00 8.97 -4.22
N VAL A 47 -0.17 9.49 -5.44
CA VAL A 47 -1.25 10.42 -5.82
C VAL A 47 -2.18 9.84 -6.88
N SER A 48 -1.76 8.76 -7.56
CA SER A 48 -2.53 8.12 -8.63
C SER A 48 -3.43 7.01 -8.10
N SER A 49 -4.74 7.10 -8.37
CA SER A 49 -5.70 6.03 -8.09
C SER A 49 -5.33 4.72 -8.78
N HIS A 50 -4.75 4.78 -9.98
CA HIS A 50 -4.37 3.57 -10.72
C HIS A 50 -3.27 2.80 -9.98
N THR A 51 -2.27 3.53 -9.46
CA THR A 51 -1.20 2.96 -8.65
C THR A 51 -1.72 2.42 -7.32
N ALA A 52 -2.58 3.18 -6.63
CA ALA A 52 -3.18 2.74 -5.36
C ALA A 52 -3.98 1.45 -5.53
N ASN A 53 -4.78 1.35 -6.59
CA ASN A 53 -5.53 0.14 -6.91
C ASN A 53 -4.64 -1.03 -7.34
N GLY A 54 -3.53 -0.76 -8.03
CA GLY A 54 -2.51 -1.78 -8.30
C GLY A 54 -1.95 -2.37 -7.01
N ILE A 55 -1.65 -1.52 -6.02
CA ILE A 55 -1.17 -1.95 -4.69
C ILE A 55 -2.22 -2.78 -3.96
N LEU A 56 -3.49 -2.34 -3.94
CA LEU A 56 -4.59 -3.12 -3.37
C LEU A 56 -4.70 -4.50 -4.01
N LYS A 57 -4.60 -4.58 -5.35
CA LYS A 57 -4.61 -5.85 -6.07
C LYS A 57 -3.43 -6.76 -5.68
N LEU A 58 -2.23 -6.21 -5.48
CA LEU A 58 -1.06 -6.97 -5.00
C LEU A 58 -1.26 -7.50 -3.58
N ALA A 59 -1.94 -6.72 -2.73
CA ALA A 59 -2.33 -7.12 -1.38
C ALA A 59 -3.48 -8.15 -1.37
N GLY A 60 -4.13 -8.41 -2.51
CA GLY A 60 -5.28 -9.32 -2.61
C GLY A 60 -6.63 -8.66 -2.33
N LEU A 61 -6.68 -7.32 -2.36
CA LEU A 61 -7.86 -6.53 -2.05
C LEU A 61 -8.57 -6.06 -3.33
N PRO A 62 -9.90 -5.82 -3.25
CA PRO A 62 -10.64 -5.22 -4.35
C PRO A 62 -10.22 -3.78 -4.60
N LYS A 63 -10.54 -3.29 -5.80
CA LYS A 63 -10.35 -1.89 -6.19
C LYS A 63 -11.18 -0.97 -5.28
N TYR A 64 -10.60 0.15 -4.84
CA TYR A 64 -11.27 1.14 -3.98
C TYR A 64 -11.20 2.57 -4.52
N PHE A 65 -10.12 2.94 -5.22
CA PHE A 65 -9.85 4.31 -5.69
C PHE A 65 -10.19 4.56 -7.16
#